data_AF-A0AAW5EUK5-F1
#
_entry.id   AF-A0AAW5EUK5-F1
#
_cell.length_a   1.000
_cell.length_b   1.000
_cell.length_c   1.000
_cell.angle_alpha   90.00
_cell.angle_beta   90.00
_cell.angle_gamma   90.00
#
_symmetry.space_group_name_H-M   'P 1'
#
loop_
_entity.id
_entity.type
_entity.pdbx_description
1 polymer ?
#
loop_
_entity_poly.entity_id
_entity_poly.type
_entity_poly.pdbx_seq_one_letter_code
_entity_poly.pdbx_strand_id
1 'polypeptide(L)'
;MDRFILTDAQWAKMEPLCLGKKTDRGRSGKDNRLFIEAVLWIARTGSPWRDLPTYFGHWNSVYSRYSDWTKAGVFQKIFEAVSDDAD
;
A
#
# COMPACT_ATOMS: atom_id res chain seq x y z
N MET A 1 7.74 -16.11 8.92
CA MET A 1 6.93 -15.29 9.84
C MET A 1 7.14 -13.87 9.38
N ASP A 2 6.38 -13.43 8.38
CA ASP A 2 6.62 -12.16 7.72
C ASP A 2 6.26 -11.02 8.67
N ARG A 3 7.29 -10.34 9.17
CA ARG A 3 7.14 -9.10 9.92
C ARG A 3 6.65 -8.03 8.95
N PHE A 4 5.35 -7.76 8.99
CA PHE A 4 4.80 -6.53 8.43
C PHE A 4 5.61 -5.33 8.95
N ILE A 5 6.04 -4.47 8.03
CA ILE A 5 6.91 -3.33 8.32
C ILE A 5 6.10 -2.25 9.03
N LEU A 6 4.81 -2.13 8.71
CA LEU A 6 3.94 -1.15 9.32
C LEU A 6 3.48 -1.60 10.70
N THR A 7 3.79 -0.76 11.68
CA THR A 7 3.14 -0.83 12.99
C THR A 7 1.65 -0.54 12.84
N ASP A 8 0.84 -1.04 13.77
CA ASP A 8 -0.61 -0.76 13.78
C ASP A 8 -0.90 0.73 13.92
N ALA A 9 -0.05 1.48 14.64
CA ALA A 9 -0.17 2.92 14.80
C ALA A 9 0.07 3.68 13.48
N GLN A 10 1.11 3.31 12.73
CA GLN A 10 1.34 3.88 11.39
C GLN A 10 0.20 3.51 10.45
N TRP A 11 -0.23 2.24 10.48
CA TRP A 11 -1.33 1.77 9.65
C TRP A 11 -2.63 2.54 9.92
N ALA A 12 -2.97 2.80 11.18
CA ALA A 12 -4.18 3.53 11.55
C ALA A 12 -4.24 4.95 10.95
N LYS A 13 -3.09 5.59 10.70
CA LYS A 13 -3.02 6.91 10.03
C LYS A 13 -3.16 6.79 8.51
N MET A 14 -2.63 5.72 7.92
CA MET A 14 -2.64 5.50 6.47
C MET A 14 -3.99 4.95 5.98
N GLU A 15 -4.66 4.11 6.78
CA GLU A 15 -5.89 3.42 6.40
C GLU A 15 -6.98 4.37 5.89
N PRO A 16 -7.30 5.50 6.56
CA PRO A 16 -8.33 6.43 6.11
C PRO A 16 -8.03 7.08 4.75
N LEU A 17 -6.77 7.11 4.32
CA LEU A 17 -6.34 7.74 3.07
C LEU A 17 -6.33 6.76 1.88
N CYS A 18 -6.40 5.46 2.16
CA CYS A 18 -6.42 4.41 1.15
C CYS A 18 -7.66 4.50 0.26
N LEU A 19 -7.53 4.09 -1.01
CA LEU A 19 -8.67 3.85 -1.91
C LEU A 19 -9.13 2.39 -1.85
N GLY A 20 -10.40 2.16 -2.15
CA GLY A 20 -10.99 0.82 -2.11
C GLY A 20 -11.10 0.31 -0.68
N LYS A 21 -11.46 1.17 0.28
CA LYS A 21 -11.88 0.80 1.65
C LYS A 21 -13.29 0.24 1.67
N LYS A 22 -13.70 -0.43 2.76
CA LYS A 22 -15.01 -1.13 2.84
C LYS A 22 -16.17 -0.19 2.55
N THR A 23 -15.98 1.09 2.86
CA THR A 23 -16.91 2.19 2.68
C THR A 23 -16.96 2.75 1.26
N ASP A 24 -16.02 2.37 0.38
CA ASP A 24 -15.89 2.98 -0.94
C ASP A 24 -16.77 2.25 -1.97
N ARG A 25 -17.50 3.03 -2.78
CA ARG A 25 -18.36 2.50 -3.84
C ARG A 25 -17.51 1.92 -4.99
N GLY A 26 -17.85 0.71 -5.47
CA GLY A 26 -17.15 0.09 -6.63
C GLY A 26 -15.85 -0.65 -6.29
N ARG A 27 -15.77 -1.22 -5.09
CA ARG A 27 -14.54 -1.67 -4.44
C ARG A 27 -13.78 -2.82 -5.16
N SER A 28 -12.47 -2.65 -5.35
CA SER A 28 -11.55 -3.68 -5.88
C SER A 28 -10.43 -4.10 -4.90
N GLY A 29 -10.27 -3.41 -3.76
CA GLY A 29 -9.24 -3.70 -2.76
C GLY A 29 -9.69 -4.72 -1.71
N LYS A 30 -9.18 -5.97 -1.77
CA LYS A 30 -9.45 -7.00 -0.75
C LYS A 30 -8.74 -6.71 0.57
N ASP A 31 -7.47 -6.36 0.51
CA ASP A 31 -6.64 -6.00 1.66
C ASP A 31 -5.76 -4.79 1.29
N ASN A 32 -5.92 -3.68 2.01
CA ASN A 32 -5.17 -2.45 1.76
C ASN A 32 -3.81 -2.49 2.47
N ARG A 33 -3.75 -3.14 3.64
CA ARG A 33 -2.52 -3.23 4.42
C ARG A 33 -1.53 -4.13 3.71
N LEU A 34 -1.97 -5.31 3.28
CA LEU A 34 -1.13 -6.23 2.52
C LEU A 34 -0.62 -5.60 1.22
N PHE A 35 -1.46 -4.79 0.56
CA PHE A 35 -1.05 -4.04 -0.63
C PHE A 35 0.05 -3.02 -0.33
N ILE A 36 -0.09 -2.21 0.71
CA ILE A 36 0.94 -1.23 1.08
C ILE A 36 2.23 -1.92 1.52
N GLU A 37 2.14 -3.03 2.25
CA GLU A 37 3.29 -3.87 2.60
C GLU A 37 4.02 -4.39 1.35
N ALA A 38 3.29 -4.77 0.30
CA ALA A 38 3.88 -5.16 -0.98
C ALA A 38 4.64 -4.01 -1.65
N VAL A 39 4.06 -2.80 -1.64
CA VAL A 39 4.69 -1.58 -2.17
C VAL A 39 5.96 -1.24 -1.39
N LEU A 40 5.91 -1.31 -0.04
CA LEU A 40 7.06 -1.08 0.82
C LEU A 40 8.16 -2.11 0.62
N TRP A 41 7.79 -3.37 0.39
CA TRP A 41 8.75 -4.42 0.06
C TRP A 41 9.52 -4.08 -1.22
N ILE A 42 8.82 -3.73 -2.31
CA ILE A 42 9.45 -3.31 -3.58
C ILE A 42 10.33 -2.07 -3.40
N ALA A 43 9.84 -1.06 -2.68
CA ALA A 43 10.60 0.17 -2.43
C ALA A 43 11.90 -0.09 -1.64
N ARG A 44 11.88 -1.05 -0.70
CA ARG A 44 13.04 -1.42 0.10
C ARG A 44 14.04 -2.30 -0.66
N THR A 45 13.56 -3.25 -1.45
CA THR A 45 14.44 -4.20 -2.14
C THR A 45 14.93 -3.70 -3.49
N GLY A 46 14.21 -2.75 -4.10
CA GLY A 46 14.43 -2.34 -5.50
C GLY A 46 14.15 -3.46 -6.51
N SER A 47 13.55 -4.58 -6.09
CA SER A 47 13.31 -5.72 -6.97
C SER A 47 12.27 -5.39 -8.05
N PRO A 48 12.38 -5.99 -9.24
CA PRO A 48 11.33 -5.92 -10.25
C PRO A 48 9.98 -6.39 -9.71
N TRP A 49 8.89 -5.78 -10.15
CA TRP A 49 7.53 -6.19 -9.75
C TRP A 49 7.25 -7.68 -9.98
N ARG A 50 7.82 -8.27 -11.04
CA ARG A 50 7.65 -9.70 -11.37
C ARG A 50 8.19 -10.65 -10.30
N ASP A 51 9.10 -10.17 -9.47
CA ASP A 51 9.73 -10.93 -8.38
C ASP A 51 9.00 -10.72 -7.05
N LEU A 52 7.87 -10.02 -7.05
CA LEU A 52 7.06 -9.82 -5.86
C LEU A 52 6.64 -11.18 -5.28
N PRO A 53 6.91 -11.43 -3.99
CA PRO A 53 6.51 -12.68 -3.35
C PRO A 53 5.00 -12.92 -3.45
N THR A 54 4.62 -14.16 -3.75
CA THR A 54 3.22 -14.54 -4.03
C THR A 54 2.28 -14.35 -2.86
N TYR A 55 2.78 -14.28 -1.62
CA TYR A 55 1.98 -14.00 -0.42
C TYR A 55 1.42 -12.56 -0.40
N PHE A 56 1.99 -11.63 -1.17
CA PHE A 56 1.41 -10.31 -1.40
C PHE A 56 0.30 -10.29 -2.47
N GLY A 57 0.11 -11.41 -3.18
CA GLY A 57 -0.79 -11.55 -4.31
C GLY A 57 -0.08 -11.55 -5.65
N HIS A 58 -0.86 -11.61 -6.73
CA HIS A 58 -0.34 -11.66 -8.09
C HIS A 58 0.27 -10.33 -8.49
N TRP A 59 1.56 -10.32 -8.86
CA TRP A 59 2.33 -9.11 -9.12
C TRP A 59 1.65 -8.12 -10.08
N ASN A 60 0.99 -8.62 -11.13
CA ASN A 60 0.35 -7.76 -12.13
C ASN A 60 -0.82 -6.98 -11.51
N SER A 61 -1.62 -7.64 -10.66
CA SER A 61 -2.74 -7.00 -9.97
C SER A 61 -2.26 -5.96 -8.95
N VAL A 62 -1.16 -6.26 -8.24
CA VAL A 62 -0.53 -5.32 -7.31
C VAL A 62 0.02 -4.11 -8.08
N TYR A 63 0.72 -4.34 -9.19
CA TYR A 63 1.26 -3.27 -10.03
C TYR A 63 0.17 -2.39 -10.66
N SER A 64 -0.90 -2.97 -11.21
CA SER A 64 -2.03 -2.20 -11.74
C SER A 64 -2.60 -1.27 -10.68
N ARG A 65 -2.83 -1.81 -9.47
CA ARG A 65 -3.33 -1.03 -8.33
C ARG A 65 -2.36 0.06 -7.90
N TYR A 66 -1.06 -0.22 -7.86
CA TYR A 66 -0.01 0.77 -7.61
C TYR A 66 -0.09 1.90 -8.64
N SER A 67 -0.14 1.58 -9.94
CA SER A 67 -0.26 2.57 -11.01
C SER A 67 -1.49 3.46 -10.84
N ASP A 68 -2.64 2.88 -10.49
CA ASP A 68 -3.88 3.62 -10.26
C ASP A 68 -3.76 4.55 -9.04
N TRP A 69 -3.17 4.08 -7.93
CA TRP A 69 -2.96 4.89 -6.73
C TRP A 69 -1.97 6.03 -6.95
N THR A 70 -0.92 5.80 -7.74
CA THR A 70 0.03 6.83 -8.15
C THR A 70 -0.68 7.91 -8.97
N LYS A 71 -1.47 7.53 -9.98
CA LYS A 71 -2.24 8.48 -10.81
C LYS A 71 -3.28 9.25 -9.99
N ALA A 72 -3.89 8.61 -8.99
CA ALA A 72 -4.84 9.25 -8.09
C ALA A 72 -4.18 10.08 -6.96
N GLY A 73 -2.85 10.17 -6.90
CA GLY A 73 -2.13 10.94 -5.89
C GLY A 73 -2.24 10.39 -4.47
N VAL A 74 -2.59 9.11 -4.30
CA VAL A 74 -2.85 8.52 -2.97
C VAL A 74 -1.57 8.45 -2.14
N PHE A 75 -0.45 8.06 -2.76
CA PHE A 75 0.83 7.95 -2.07
C PHE A 75 1.33 9.30 -1.55
N GLN A 76 1.08 10.38 -2.28
CA GLN A 76 1.43 11.73 -1.83
C GLN A 76 0.66 12.10 -0.56
N LYS A 77 -0.67 11.89 -0.55
CA LYS A 77 -1.51 12.16 0.64
C LYS A 77 -1.07 11.33 1.84
N ILE A 78 -0.74 10.06 1.61
CA ILE A 78 -0.22 9.17 2.66
C ILE A 78 1.12 9.70 3.20
N PHE A 79 2.03 10.12 2.31
CA PHE A 79 3.33 10.66 2.71
C PHE A 79 3.19 11.95 3.53
N GLU A 80 2.35 12.88 3.09
CA GLU A 80 2.05 14.13 3.81
C GLU A 80 1.51 13.85 5.21
N ALA A 81 0.52 12.96 5.33
CA ALA A 81 -0.11 12.62 6.62
C ALA A 81 0.80 11.87 7.60
N VAL A 82 1.82 11.15 7.11
CA VAL A 82 2.77 10.42 7.96
C VAL A 82 4.00 11.28 8.28
N SER A 83 4.33 12.27 7.44
CA SER A 83 5.48 13.17 7.64
C SER A 83 5.21 14.25 8.69
N ASP A 84 3.96 14.67 8.87
CA ASP A 84 3.55 15.64 9.92
C ASP A 84 3.75 15.13 11.36
N ASP A 85 4.09 13.85 11.53
CA ASP A 85 4.32 13.21 12.84
C ASP A 85 5.80 12.89 13.10
N ALA A 86 6.69 13.27 12.18
CA ALA A 86 8.13 13.01 12.28
C ALA A 86 8.92 14.13 13.00
N ASP A 87 8.25 14.88 13.88
CA ASP A 87 8.83 15.95 14.73
C ASP A 87 9.02 15.48 16.18
#